data_AF-A0A6B0VIK0-F1
#
_entry.id   AF-A0A6B0VIK0-F1
#
_cell.length_a   1.000
_cell.length_b   1.000
_cell.length_c   1.000
_cell.angle_alpha   90.00
_cell.angle_beta   90.00
_cell.angle_gamma   90.00
#
_symmetry.space_group_name_H-M   'P 1'
#
loop_
_entity.id
_entity.type
_entity.pdbx_description
1 polymer ?
#
loop_
_entity_poly.entity_id
_entity_poly.type
_entity_poly.pdbx_seq_one_letter_code
_entity_poly.pdbx_strand_id
1 'polypeptide(L)' 'MSTKVAESTGYGPNFQMSAFGYIMAAILVVLALPLLPVLVPAYIIWRAFFAGEKVEHSFESWRKQSGKPRNGS' A
#
# COMPACT_ATOMS: atom_id res chain seq x y z
N MET A 1 29.54 -14.97 41.59
CA MET A 1 29.94 -14.93 40.17
C MET A 1 29.15 -13.79 39.54
N SER A 2 29.81 -12.67 39.22
CA SER A 2 29.18 -11.45 38.69
C SER A 2 29.24 -11.50 37.17
N THR A 3 28.09 -11.59 36.51
CA THR A 3 27.99 -11.57 35.05
C THR A 3 28.33 -10.16 34.56
N LYS A 4 29.53 -9.99 33.97
CA LYS A 4 29.94 -8.73 33.35
C LYS A 4 29.13 -8.53 32.08
N VAL A 5 28.30 -7.48 32.08
CA VAL A 5 27.47 -7.01 30.94
C VAL A 5 28.34 -6.51 29.76
N ALA A 6 29.66 -6.47 29.91
CA ALA A 6 30.62 -6.12 28.87
C ALA A 6 31.01 -7.30 27.95
N GLU A 7 30.61 -8.54 28.26
CA GLU A 7 30.66 -9.61 27.27
C GLU A 7 29.50 -9.41 26.31
N SER A 8 29.73 -8.59 25.27
CA SER A 8 28.91 -8.62 24.07
C SER A 8 28.91 -10.05 23.58
N THR A 9 27.83 -10.79 23.86
CA THR A 9 27.57 -12.03 23.16
C THR A 9 27.71 -11.70 21.68
N GLY A 10 28.56 -12.43 20.98
CA GLY A 10 28.93 -12.17 19.59
C GLY A 10 27.77 -12.43 18.63
N TYR A 11 26.64 -11.75 18.83
CA TYR A 11 25.59 -11.55 17.84
C TYR A 11 26.11 -10.53 16.82
N GLY A 12 27.19 -10.90 16.13
CA GLY A 12 27.53 -10.27 14.86
C GLY A 12 26.38 -10.44 13.87
N PRO A 13 26.30 -9.61 12.82
CA PRO A 13 25.22 -9.68 11.84
C PRO A 13 25.05 -11.12 11.34
N ASN A 14 23.93 -11.71 11.72
CA ASN A 14 23.68 -13.13 11.57
C ASN A 14 23.32 -13.36 10.09
N PHE A 15 24.32 -13.56 9.24
CA PHE A 15 24.17 -13.77 7.78
C PHE A 15 23.14 -14.87 7.46
N GLN A 16 22.97 -15.84 8.36
CA GLN A 16 21.96 -16.89 8.24
C GLN A 16 20.52 -16.37 8.42
N MET A 17 20.28 -15.39 9.31
CA MET A 17 18.98 -14.73 9.44
C MET A 17 18.64 -13.88 8.21
N SER A 18 19.64 -13.25 7.56
CA SER A 18 19.38 -12.44 6.36
C SER A 18 19.23 -13.30 5.09
N ALA A 19 19.92 -14.44 5.00
CA ALA A 19 19.87 -15.33 3.83
C ALA A 19 18.45 -15.84 3.55
N PHE A 20 17.70 -16.21 4.60
CA PHE A 20 16.31 -16.61 4.45
C PHE A 20 15.44 -15.50 3.84
N GLY A 21 15.60 -14.27 4.32
CA GLY A 21 14.90 -13.10 3.80
C GLY A 21 15.19 -12.84 2.32
N TYR A 22 16.46 -12.95 1.91
CA TYR A 22 16.84 -12.79 0.51
C TYR A 22 16.29 -13.91 -0.39
N ILE A 23 16.26 -15.15 0.08
CA ILE A 23 15.67 -16.27 -0.65
C ILE A 23 14.16 -16.04 -0.83
N MET A 24 13.45 -15.64 0.23
CA MET A 24 12.03 -15.34 0.14
C MET A 24 11.75 -14.15 -0.78
N ALA A 25 12.55 -13.09 -0.71
CA ALA A 25 12.45 -11.97 -1.63
C ALA A 25 12.66 -12.40 -3.09
N ALA A 26 13.66 -13.25 -3.36
CA ALA A 26 13.91 -13.77 -4.71
C ALA A 26 12.71 -14.59 -5.23
N ILE A 27 12.12 -15.44 -4.39
CA ILE A 27 10.91 -16.20 -4.74
C ILE A 27 9.76 -15.24 -5.09
N LEU A 28 9.52 -14.23 -4.26
CA LEU A 28 8.47 -13.25 -4.50
C LEU A 28 8.70 -12.48 -5.81
N VAL A 29 9.93 -12.09 -6.10
CA VAL A 29 10.30 -11.41 -7.35
C VAL A 29 10.05 -12.31 -8.56
N VAL A 30 10.45 -13.58 -8.50
CA VAL A 30 10.22 -14.55 -9.58
C VAL A 30 8.73 -14.78 -9.84
N LEU A 31 7.91 -14.76 -8.79
CA LEU A 31 6.46 -14.88 -8.93
C LEU A 31 5.81 -13.58 -9.42
N ALA A 32 6.26 -12.42 -8.96
CA ALA A 32 5.65 -11.12 -9.28
C ALA A 32 6.06 -10.57 -10.66
N LEU A 33 7.30 -10.79 -11.10
CA LEU A 33 7.78 -10.32 -12.41
C LEU A 33 6.91 -10.76 -13.59
N PRO A 34 6.54 -12.05 -13.73
CA PRO A 34 5.70 -12.50 -14.84
C PRO A 34 4.26 -11.95 -14.77
N LEU A 35 3.82 -11.45 -13.61
CA LEU A 35 2.51 -10.79 -13.47
C LEU A 35 2.56 -9.32 -13.90
N LEU A 36 3.72 -8.64 -13.87
CA LEU A 36 3.84 -7.23 -14.23
C LEU A 36 3.30 -6.90 -15.64
N PRO A 37 3.57 -7.70 -16.70
CA PRO A 37 3.01 -7.45 -18.03
C PRO A 37 1.48 -7.43 -18.08
N VAL A 38 0.79 -8.01 -17.10
CA VAL A 38 -0.67 -7.99 -16.98
C VAL A 38 -1.13 -6.87 -16.06
N LEU A 39 -0.50 -6.74 -14.89
CA LEU A 39 -0.85 -5.73 -13.89
C LEU A 39 -0.63 -4.30 -14.40
N VAL A 40 0.43 -4.06 -15.15
CA VAL A 40 0.77 -2.72 -15.67
C VAL A 40 -0.28 -2.22 -16.67
N PRO A 41 -0.65 -2.95 -17.74
CA PRO A 41 -1.73 -2.52 -18.61
C PRO A 41 -3.08 -2.42 -17.90
N ALA A 42 -3.41 -3.38 -17.03
CA ALA A 42 -4.66 -3.34 -16.26
C ALA A 42 -4.75 -2.08 -15.40
N TYR A 43 -3.65 -1.70 -14.73
CA TYR A 43 -3.57 -0.47 -13.96
C TYR A 43 -3.72 0.78 -14.84
N ILE A 44 -3.07 0.82 -16.01
CA ILE A 44 -3.16 1.96 -16.92
C ILE A 44 -4.60 2.12 -17.44
N ILE A 45 -5.24 1.03 -17.85
CA ILE A 45 -6.65 1.03 -18.30
C ILE A 45 -7.54 1.49 -17.15
N TRP A 46 -7.39 0.92 -15.96
CA TRP A 46 -8.15 1.36 -14.78
C TRP A 46 -7.96 2.85 -14.53
N ARG A 47 -6.72 3.34 -14.52
CA ARG A 47 -6.41 4.73 -14.25
C ARG A 47 -6.99 5.67 -15.31
N ALA A 48 -6.92 5.28 -16.58
CA ALA A 48 -7.41 6.09 -17.69
C ALA A 48 -8.94 6.21 -17.72
N PHE A 49 -9.66 5.12 -17.41
CA PHE A 49 -11.11 5.06 -17.57
C PHE A 49 -11.91 5.20 -16.27
N PHE A 50 -11.38 4.71 -15.14
CA PHE A 50 -12.12 4.62 -13.88
C PHE A 50 -11.64 5.61 -12.82
N ALA A 51 -10.36 6.02 -12.85
CA ALA A 51 -9.86 7.02 -11.89
C ALA A 51 -10.16 8.47 -12.29
N GLY A 52 -10.81 8.69 -13.45
CA GLY A 52 -11.31 9.97 -13.92
C GLY A 52 -12.67 10.36 -13.34
N GLU A 53 -13.36 9.45 -12.62
CA GLU A 53 -14.47 9.85 -11.77
C GLU A 53 -13.91 10.56 -10.54
N LYS A 54 -13.70 11.86 -10.71
CA LYS A 54 -13.55 12.77 -9.59
C LYS A 54 -14.73 12.51 -8.66
N VAL A 55 -14.42 12.18 -7.41
CA VAL A 55 -15.35 12.26 -6.29
C VAL A 55 -15.69 13.74 -6.09
N GLU A 56 -16.49 14.31 -6.99
CA GLU A 56 -16.76 15.74 -7.08
C GLU A 56 -18.28 15.98 -7.12
N HIS A 57 -19.05 15.31 -6.24
CA HIS A 57 -20.48 15.59 -6.11
C HIS A 57 -21.04 15.41 -4.69
N SER A 58 -20.23 15.52 -3.62
CA SER A 58 -20.80 15.53 -2.26
C SER A 58 -21.07 16.94 -1.73
N PHE A 59 -20.19 17.91 -1.97
CA PHE A 59 -20.38 19.27 -1.45
C PHE A 59 -21.36 20.15 -2.26
N GLU A 60 -21.33 20.07 -3.60
CA GLU A 60 -22.28 20.83 -4.44
C GLU A 60 -23.71 20.33 -4.35
N SER A 61 -23.90 19.00 -4.29
CA SER A 61 -25.22 18.37 -4.16
C SER A 61 -25.86 18.65 -2.81
N TRP A 62 -25.07 18.62 -1.73
CA TRP A 62 -25.50 18.98 -0.38
C TRP A 62 -25.95 20.45 -0.31
N ARG A 63 -25.18 21.39 -0.88
CA ARG A 63 -25.55 22.81 -0.91
C ARG A 63 -26.85 23.07 -1.68
N LYS A 64 -27.07 22.38 -2.81
CA LYS A 64 -28.32 22.50 -3.59
C LYS A 64 -29.54 21.93 -2.85
N GLN A 65 -29.38 20.91 -2.00
CA GLN A 65 -30.47 20.36 -1.19
C GLN A 65 -30.78 21.18 0.06
N SER A 66 -29.77 21.72 0.74
CA SER A 66 -29.95 22.52 1.96
C SER A 66 -30.47 23.95 1.71
N GLY A 67 -30.46 24.42 0.46
CA GLY A 67 -30.88 25.77 0.07
C GLY A 67 -32.36 25.95 -0.27
N LYS A 68 -33.21 24.91 -0.15
CA LYS A 68 -34.66 25.05 -0.37
C LYS A 68 -35.35 25.48 0.93
N PRO A 69 -35.77 26.76 1.11
CA PRO A 69 -36.61 27.12 2.24
C PRO A 69 -37.93 26.34 2.14
N ARG A 70 -38.30 25.69 3.25
CA ARG A 70 -39.60 25.03 3.43
C ARG A 70 -40.67 26.11 3.63
N ASN A 71 -41.19 26.62 2.52
CA ASN A 71 -42.39 27.48 2.43
C ASN A 71 -43.32 26.80 1.40
N GLY A 72 -44.59 26.47 1.67
CA GLY A 72 -45.44 26.79 2.81
C GLY A 72 -46.77 26.03 2.69
N SER A 73 -47.56 26.13 3.76
CA SER A 73 -49.01 25.90 3.79
C SER A 73 -49.76 26.83 2.85
#